data_AF-A0A920S983-F1
#
_entry.id   AF-A0A920S983-F1
#
_cell.length_a   1.000
_cell.length_b   1.000
_cell.length_c   1.000
_cell.angle_alpha   90.00
_cell.angle_beta   90.00
_cell.angle_gamma   90.00
#
_symmetry.space_group_name_H-M   'P 1'
#
loop_
_entity.id
_entity.type
_entity.pdbx_description
1 polymer ?
#
loop_
_entity_poly.entity_id
_entity_poly.type
_entity_poly.pdbx_seq_one_letter_code
_entity_poly.pdbx_strand_id
1 'polypeptide(L)'
;MYFMLAYSFGIDEHFNSVGILLLAILLLTSTSNLATSIPSAIGGIGPFEIVAQQTLMALGVGASLSGTYSAFVHLVALWLPVNIAGLALLWKHNLSLRALSIASRAKRRSSNASLPREER
;
A
#
# COMPACT_ATOMS: atom_id res chain seq x y z
N MET A 1 12.00 -3.84 7.17
CA MET A 1 10.76 -4.62 7.32
C MET A 1 10.58 -5.62 6.19
N TYR A 2 10.46 -5.19 4.93
CA TYR A 2 10.32 -6.09 3.76
C TYR A 2 11.38 -7.21 3.74
N PHE A 3 12.66 -6.84 3.89
CA PHE A 3 13.76 -7.81 3.94
C PHE A 3 13.58 -8.88 5.03
N MET A 4 13.15 -8.50 6.24
CA MET A 4 12.95 -9.47 7.32
C MET A 4 11.76 -10.38 7.07
N LEU A 5 10.70 -9.86 6.45
CA LEU A 5 9.58 -10.70 6.01
C LEU A 5 10.03 -11.66 4.91
N ALA A 6 10.85 -11.21 3.95
CA ALA A 6 11.35 -12.07 2.89
C ALA A 6 12.19 -13.22 3.46
N TYR A 7 13.04 -12.91 4.43
CA TYR A 7 13.81 -13.90 5.19
C TYR A 7 12.90 -14.88 5.95
N SER A 8 11.83 -14.38 6.59
CA SER A 8 10.87 -15.22 7.32
C SER A 8 10.05 -16.15 6.39
N PHE A 9 9.91 -15.77 5.12
CA PHE A 9 9.22 -16.55 4.09
C PHE A 9 10.18 -17.48 3.31
N GLY A 10 11.46 -17.55 3.67
CA GLY A 10 12.46 -18.39 2.99
C GLY A 10 12.83 -17.91 1.59
N ILE A 11 12.59 -16.64 1.27
CA ILE A 11 12.96 -16.08 -0.05
C ILE A 11 14.48 -15.97 -0.18
N ASP A 12 15.22 -15.92 0.92
CA ASP A 12 16.69 -15.89 0.93
C ASP A 12 17.31 -17.15 0.32
N GLU A 13 16.66 -18.32 0.43
CA GLU A 13 17.11 -19.57 -0.19
C GLU A 13 17.17 -19.51 -1.73
N HIS A 14 16.50 -18.53 -2.34
CA HIS A 14 16.48 -18.33 -3.79
C HIS A 14 17.64 -17.47 -4.29
N PHE A 15 18.46 -16.90 -3.39
CA PHE A 15 19.55 -15.99 -3.73
C PHE A 15 20.87 -16.41 -3.11
N ASN A 16 21.96 -16.31 -3.90
CA ASN A 16 23.29 -16.76 -3.48
C ASN A 16 23.94 -15.89 -2.38
N SER A 17 23.41 -14.70 -2.10
CA SER A 17 23.94 -13.83 -1.06
C SER A 17 22.88 -12.89 -0.50
N VAL A 18 23.08 -12.48 0.75
CA VAL A 18 22.24 -11.47 1.43
C VAL A 18 22.25 -10.14 0.67
N GLY A 19 23.37 -9.77 0.03
CA GLY A 19 23.46 -8.56 -0.79
C GLY A 19 22.52 -8.61 -2.00
N ILE A 20 22.45 -9.76 -2.68
CA ILE A 20 21.53 -9.95 -3.81
C ILE A 20 20.09 -9.90 -3.34
N LEU A 21 19.77 -10.54 -2.21
CA LEU A 21 18.44 -10.47 -1.61
C LEU A 21 18.05 -9.02 -1.26
N LEU A 22 18.96 -8.22 -0.68
CA LEU A 22 18.71 -6.82 -0.40
C LEU A 22 18.38 -6.03 -1.67
N LEU A 23 19.14 -6.25 -2.75
CA LEU A 23 18.87 -5.62 -4.05
C LEU A 23 17.53 -6.08 -4.64
N ALA A 24 17.21 -7.38 -4.55
CA ALA A 24 15.94 -7.94 -5.00
C ALA A 24 14.74 -7.33 -4.25
N ILE A 25 14.85 -7.19 -2.93
CA ILE A 25 13.80 -6.59 -2.11
C ILE A 25 13.70 -5.09 -2.36
N LEU A 26 14.81 -4.38 -2.55
CA LEU A 26 14.81 -2.97 -2.91
C LEU A 26 14.15 -2.74 -4.27
N LEU A 27 14.42 -3.61 -5.25
CA LEU A 27 13.76 -3.61 -6.55
C LEU A 27 12.25 -3.84 -6.40
N LEU A 28 11.85 -4.86 -5.66
CA LEU A 28 10.43 -5.14 -5.36
C LEU A 28 9.74 -3.95 -4.71
N THR A 29 10.36 -3.31 -3.70
CA THR A 29 9.80 -2.11 -3.06
C THR A 29 9.65 -0.97 -4.05
N SER A 30 10.65 -0.74 -4.92
CA SER A 30 10.59 0.33 -5.91
C SER A 30 9.52 0.09 -6.98
N THR A 31 9.44 -1.12 -7.55
CA THR A 31 8.51 -1.44 -8.64
C THR A 31 7.06 -1.44 -8.16
N SER A 32 6.79 -2.02 -6.99
CA SER A 32 5.44 -2.03 -6.40
C SER A 32 4.98 -0.62 -6.02
N ASN A 33 5.84 0.21 -5.42
CA ASN A 33 5.49 1.61 -5.11
C ASN A 33 5.25 2.44 -6.38
N LEU A 34 6.05 2.24 -7.43
CA LEU A 34 5.83 2.88 -8.73
C LEU A 34 4.46 2.47 -9.30
N ALA A 35 4.09 1.20 -9.21
CA ALA A 35 2.79 0.71 -9.67
C ALA A 35 1.63 1.37 -8.92
N THR A 36 1.74 1.53 -7.59
CA THR A 36 0.70 2.21 -6.79
C THR A 36 0.56 3.70 -7.07
N SER A 37 1.53 4.32 -7.76
CA SER A 37 1.42 5.71 -8.19
C SER A 37 0.41 5.88 -9.34
N ILE A 38 -0.01 4.79 -9.99
CA ILE A 38 -1.08 4.79 -10.97
C ILE A 38 -2.43 4.86 -10.23
N PRO A 39 -3.30 5.86 -10.52
CA PRO A 39 -4.60 5.95 -9.89
C PRO A 39 -5.45 4.73 -10.29
N SER A 40 -5.69 3.82 -9.36
CA SER A 40 -6.23 2.49 -9.70
C SER A 40 -7.21 1.94 -8.67
N ALA A 41 -6.86 1.88 -7.38
CA ALA A 41 -7.76 1.41 -6.32
C ALA A 41 -7.50 2.11 -4.97
N ILE A 42 -8.54 2.18 -4.13
CA ILE A 42 -8.43 2.76 -2.77
C ILE A 42 -7.42 1.94 -1.96
N GLY A 43 -6.37 2.61 -1.48
CA GLY A 43 -5.32 1.98 -0.66
C GLY A 43 -4.31 1.15 -1.46
N GLY A 44 -4.26 1.27 -2.79
CA GLY A 44 -3.24 0.58 -3.61
C GLY A 44 -3.41 -0.94 -3.73
N ILE A 45 -4.53 -1.49 -3.25
CA ILE A 45 -4.82 -2.93 -3.30
C ILE A 45 -5.02 -3.37 -4.75
N GLY A 46 -4.25 -4.36 -5.19
CA GLY A 46 -4.20 -4.88 -6.55
C GLY A 46 -2.88 -4.56 -7.24
N PRO A 47 -2.61 -3.29 -7.62
CA PRO A 47 -1.39 -2.91 -8.33
C PRO A 47 -0.11 -3.28 -7.56
N PHE A 48 -0.10 -3.05 -6.24
CA PHE A 48 1.04 -3.38 -5.41
C PHE A 48 1.34 -4.88 -5.50
N GLU A 49 0.35 -5.72 -5.20
CA GLU A 49 0.50 -7.17 -5.11
C GLU A 49 0.89 -7.79 -6.45
N ILE A 50 0.25 -7.32 -7.54
CA ILE A 50 0.53 -7.81 -8.88
C ILE A 50 1.99 -7.52 -9.24
N VAL A 51 2.44 -6.27 -9.09
CA VAL A 51 3.79 -5.89 -9.53
C VAL A 51 4.86 -6.45 -8.60
N ALA A 52 4.61 -6.52 -7.29
CA ALA A 52 5.50 -7.18 -6.34
C ALA A 52 5.66 -8.67 -6.67
N GLN A 53 4.55 -9.37 -6.93
CA GLN A 53 4.56 -10.78 -7.33
C GLN A 53 5.33 -10.97 -8.64
N GLN A 54 5.05 -10.16 -9.67
CA GLN A 54 5.76 -10.26 -10.95
C GLN A 54 7.26 -9.95 -10.81
N THR A 55 7.65 -9.03 -9.93
CA THR A 55 9.07 -8.72 -9.70
C THR A 55 9.80 -9.92 -9.11
N LEU A 56 9.24 -10.61 -8.12
CA LEU A 56 9.86 -11.81 -7.55
C LEU A 56 9.85 -12.99 -8.52
N MET A 57 8.77 -13.17 -9.27
CA MET A 57 8.68 -14.20 -10.32
C MET A 57 9.74 -13.98 -11.41
N ALA A 58 9.97 -12.74 -11.82
CA ALA A 58 11.02 -12.39 -12.78
C ALA A 58 12.43 -12.67 -12.25
N LEU A 59 12.61 -12.68 -10.92
CA LEU A 59 13.86 -13.04 -10.24
C LEU A 59 13.97 -14.54 -9.93
N GLY A 60 13.02 -15.37 -10.38
CA GLY A 60 13.06 -16.83 -10.24
C GLY A 60 12.35 -17.39 -9.00
N VAL A 61 11.65 -16.57 -8.22
CA VAL A 61 10.86 -17.06 -7.07
C VAL A 61 9.52 -17.63 -7.55
N GLY A 62 9.09 -18.75 -6.98
CA GLY A 62 7.85 -19.42 -7.37
C GLY A 62 6.61 -18.51 -7.27
N ALA A 63 5.64 -18.67 -8.17
CA ALA A 63 4.45 -17.82 -8.25
C ALA A 63 3.61 -17.83 -6.97
N SER A 64 3.42 -19.00 -6.35
CA SER A 64 2.67 -19.12 -5.10
C SER A 64 3.36 -18.37 -3.96
N LEU A 65 4.66 -18.58 -3.76
CA LEU A 65 5.43 -17.89 -2.72
C LEU A 65 5.46 -16.38 -2.94
N SER A 66 5.72 -15.95 -4.17
CA SER A 66 5.75 -14.54 -4.57
C SER A 66 4.42 -13.84 -4.31
N GLY A 67 3.30 -14.49 -4.65
CA GLY A 67 1.96 -13.97 -4.42
C GLY A 67 1.62 -13.86 -2.93
N THR A 68 1.86 -14.94 -2.16
CA THR A 68 1.58 -14.95 -0.72
C THR A 68 2.42 -13.91 0.02
N TYR A 69 3.73 -13.80 -0.29
CA TYR A 69 4.60 -12.80 0.29
C TYR A 69 4.12 -11.38 -0.04
N SER A 70 3.82 -11.09 -1.32
CA SER A 70 3.38 -9.77 -1.75
C SER A 70 2.08 -9.33 -1.09
N ALA A 71 1.09 -10.23 -1.02
CA ALA A 71 -0.17 -9.98 -0.34
C ALA A 71 0.03 -9.78 1.16
N PHE A 72 0.89 -10.57 1.81
CA PHE A 72 1.15 -10.44 3.23
C PHE A 72 1.80 -9.10 3.58
N VAL A 73 2.85 -8.72 2.84
CA VAL A 73 3.53 -7.43 3.02
C VAL A 73 2.53 -6.29 2.91
N HIS A 74 1.70 -6.28 1.87
CA HIS A 74 0.80 -5.16 1.66
C HIS A 74 -0.39 -5.17 2.63
N LEU A 75 -1.15 -6.25 2.68
CA LEU A 75 -2.43 -6.29 3.37
C LEU A 75 -2.26 -6.41 4.88
N VAL A 76 -1.38 -7.31 5.33
CA VAL A 76 -1.24 -7.61 6.77
C VAL A 76 -0.24 -6.67 7.41
N ALA A 77 0.89 -6.45 6.75
CA ALA A 77 2.01 -5.78 7.40
C ALA A 77 1.98 -4.25 7.23
N LEU A 78 1.36 -3.72 6.17
CA LEU A 78 1.26 -2.27 5.91
C LEU A 78 -0.16 -1.74 6.07
N TRP A 79 -1.14 -2.36 5.42
CA TRP A 79 -2.50 -1.85 5.33
C TRP A 79 -3.28 -2.07 6.64
N LEU A 80 -3.27 -3.28 7.20
CA LEU A 80 -4.10 -3.60 8.37
C LEU A 80 -3.77 -2.76 9.62
N PRO A 81 -2.50 -2.54 10.03
CA PRO A 81 -2.19 -1.84 11.27
C PRO A 81 -2.65 -0.38 11.25
N VAL A 82 -2.45 0.32 10.12
CA VAL A 82 -2.86 1.73 9.99
C VAL A 82 -4.38 1.87 9.97
N ASN A 83 -5.09 0.92 9.35
CA ASN A 83 -6.56 0.92 9.35
C ASN A 83 -7.13 0.62 10.75
N ILE A 84 -6.56 -0.33 11.48
CA ILE A 84 -6.93 -0.61 12.87
C ILE A 84 -6.68 0.61 13.75
N ALA A 85 -5.52 1.26 13.61
CA ALA A 85 -5.20 2.47 14.36
C ALA A 85 -6.22 3.60 14.08
N GLY A 86 -6.56 3.82 12.81
CA GLY A 86 -7.59 4.79 12.42
C GLY A 86 -8.96 4.49 13.01
N LEU A 87 -9.38 3.21 12.98
CA LEU A 87 -10.66 2.78 13.54
C LEU A 87 -10.69 2.93 15.07
N ALA A 88 -9.60 2.58 15.75
CA ALA A 88 -9.47 2.74 17.20
C ALA A 88 -9.58 4.22 17.63
N LEU A 89 -8.98 5.13 16.86
CA LEU A 89 -9.08 6.57 17.12
C LEU A 89 -10.51 7.10 16.90
N LEU A 90 -11.19 6.68 15.83
CA LEU A 90 -12.57 7.06 15.58
C LEU A 90 -13.50 6.64 16.72
N TRP A 91 -13.32 5.40 17.19
CA TRP A 91 -14.09 4.88 18.32
C TRP A 91 -13.80 5.66 19.59
N LYS A 92 -12.52 5.87 19.94
CA LYS A 92 -12.12 6.60 21.15
C LYS A 92 -12.72 8.01 21.23
N HIS A 93 -12.91 8.67 20.10
CA HIS A 93 -13.42 10.04 20.03
C HIS A 93 -14.91 10.14 19.69
N ASN A 94 -15.64 9.01 19.66
CA ASN A 94 -17.06 8.93 19.26
C ASN A 94 -17.35 9.63 17.92
N LEU A 95 -16.37 9.64 17.01
CA LEU A 95 -16.50 10.33 15.73
C LEU A 95 -17.24 9.44 14.73
N SER A 96 -18.41 9.91 14.29
CA SER A 96 -19.13 9.24 13.22
C SER A 96 -18.47 9.50 11.86
N LEU A 97 -18.16 8.42 11.12
CA LEU A 97 -17.74 8.49 9.72
C LEU A 97 -18.74 9.28 8.85
N ARG A 98 -20.03 9.22 9.19
CA ARG A 98 -21.10 9.96 8.50
C ARG A 98 -21.03 11.46 8.81
N ALA A 99 -20.74 11.83 10.05
CA ALA A 99 -20.58 13.23 10.43
C ALA A 99 -19.34 13.85 9.74
N LEU A 100 -18.23 13.12 9.69
CA LEU A 100 -17.00 13.53 8.98
C LEU A 100 -17.24 13.72 7.48
N SER A 101 -18.00 12.83 6.82
CA SER A 101 -18.28 12.95 5.39
C SER A 101 -19.20 14.13 5.05
N ILE A 102 -20.18 14.42 5.91
CA ILE A 102 -21.08 15.58 5.78
C ILE A 102 -20.30 16.88 5.98
N ALA A 103 -19.49 16.97 7.04
CA ALA A 103 -18.66 18.15 7.34
C ALA A 103 -17.64 18.44 6.22
N SER A 104 -17.00 17.40 5.69
CA SER A 104 -16.10 17.49 4.52
C SER A 104 -16.81 18.08 3.30
N ARG A 105 -18.02 17.62 2.99
CA ARG A 105 -18.80 18.06 1.83
C ARG A 105 -19.28 19.51 1.98
N ALA A 106 -19.64 19.92 3.20
CA ALA A 106 -20.00 21.31 3.51
C ALA A 106 -18.81 22.27 3.32
N LYS A 107 -17.63 21.91 3.83
CA LYS A 107 -16.39 22.71 3.68
C LYS A 107 -15.92 22.83 2.23
N ARG A 108 -16.07 21.77 1.42
CA ARG A 108 -15.73 21.79 -0.02
C ARG A 108 -16.65 22.72 -0.81
N ARG A 109 -17.93 22.80 -0.43
CA ARG A 109 -18.94 23.64 -1.08
C ARG A 109 -18.78 25.12 -0.72
N SER A 110 -18.39 25.46 0.51
CA SER A 110 -18.05 26.83 0.88
C SER A 110 -16.77 27.32 0.21
N SER A 111 -15.75 26.46 0.10
CA SER A 111 -14.50 26.77 -0.62
C SER A 111 -14.71 27.06 -2.11
N ASN A 112 -15.61 26.31 -2.79
CA ASN A 112 -15.93 26.57 -4.20
C ASN A 112 -16.80 27.82 -4.40
N ALA A 113 -17.56 28.25 -3.38
CA ALA A 113 -18.38 29.45 -3.44
C ALA A 113 -17.58 30.75 -3.21
N SER A 114 -16.41 30.65 -2.57
CA SER A 114 -15.51 31.79 -2.29
C SER A 114 -14.45 32.05 -3.37
N LEU A 115 -14.33 31.19 -4.39
CA LEU A 115 -13.48 31.48 -5.54
C LEU A 115 -14.22 32.45 -6.48
N PRO A 116 -13.69 33.65 -6.76
CA PRO A 116 -14.30 34.53 -7.75
C PRO A 116 -14.32 33.77 -9.07
N ARG A 117 -15.50 33.69 -9.70
CA ARG A 117 -15.56 33.27 -11.10
C ARG A 117 -14.79 34.33 -11.86
N GLU A 118 -13.58 34.01 -12.31
CA GLU A 118 -12.91 34.81 -13.33
C GLU A 118 -13.89 34.88 -14.50
N GLU A 119 -14.48 36.06 -14.66
CA GLU A 119 -15.41 36.39 -15.73
C GLU A 119 -14.67 36.21 -17.05
N ARG A 120 -15.26 35.38 -17.92
CA ARG A 120 -14.78 35.09 -19.25
C ARG A 120 -15.13 36.22 -20.20
#